data_AF-A0ABD6U279-F1
#
_entry.id   AF-A0ABD6U279-F1
#
_cell.length_a   1.000
_cell.length_b   1.000
_cell.length_c   1.000
_cell.angle_alpha   90.00
_cell.angle_beta   90.00
_cell.angle_gamma   90.00
#
_symmetry.space_group_name_H-M   'P 1'
#
loop_
_entity.id
_entity.type
_entity.pdbx_description
1 polymer ?
#
loop_
_entity_poly.entity_id
_entity_poly.type
_entity_poly.pdbx_seq_one_letter_code
_entity_poly.pdbx_strand_id
1 'polypeptide(L)'
;MLDETLLSAAMEMDRTSTGENDRGKGLQDLLEFIRQRKEGYLTVISRHGLYRLLIREGKEIVKKHSFRTPLKGTLIIWNVSLTDSG
;
A
#
# COMPACT_ATOMS: atom_id res chain seq x y z
N MET A 1 -2.90 -2.82 -17.83
CA MET A 1 -1.62 -3.37 -17.30
C MET A 1 -0.67 -2.27 -16.82
N LEU A 2 -0.44 -1.19 -17.57
CA LEU A 2 0.50 -0.12 -17.18
C LEU A 2 0.23 0.49 -15.79
N ASP A 3 -1.02 0.77 -15.45
CA ASP A 3 -1.41 1.43 -14.18
C ASP A 3 -1.07 0.60 -12.94
N GLU A 4 -1.24 -0.72 -13.02
CA GLU A 4 -0.90 -1.66 -11.96
C GLU A 4 0.61 -1.70 -11.71
N THR A 5 1.41 -1.73 -12.78
CA THR A 5 2.87 -1.76 -12.69
C THR A 5 3.42 -0.45 -12.11
N LEU A 6 2.90 0.69 -12.57
CA LEU A 6 3.29 2.01 -12.05
C LEU A 6 2.89 2.17 -10.58
N LEU A 7 1.70 1.69 -10.21
CA LEU A 7 1.25 1.72 -8.83
C LEU A 7 2.15 0.85 -7.94
N SER A 8 2.49 -0.36 -8.39
CA SER A 8 3.41 -1.22 -7.64
C SER A 8 4.79 -0.60 -7.48
N ALA A 9 5.33 -0.01 -8.56
CA ALA A 9 6.62 0.67 -8.49
C ALA A 9 6.57 1.84 -7.50
N ALA A 10 5.48 2.61 -7.46
CA ALA A 10 5.31 3.68 -6.48
C ALA A 10 5.23 3.17 -5.02
N MET A 11 4.70 1.95 -4.81
CA MET A 11 4.70 1.31 -3.48
C MET A 11 6.08 0.78 -3.07
N GLU A 12 6.94 0.44 -4.03
CA GLU A 12 8.26 -0.16 -3.79
C GLU A 12 9.39 0.88 -3.82
N MET A 13 9.18 2.02 -4.49
CA MET A 13 10.18 3.08 -4.64
C MET A 13 10.13 4.05 -3.45
N ASP A 14 11.21 4.07 -2.67
CA ASP A 14 11.46 4.97 -1.54
C ASP A 14 11.85 6.41 -1.97
N ARG A 15 11.33 6.90 -3.11
CA ARG A 15 11.76 8.20 -3.67
C ARG A 15 10.61 9.18 -3.69
N THR A 16 10.62 10.05 -2.70
CA THR A 16 9.88 11.31 -2.74
C THR A 16 10.52 12.17 -3.84
N SER A 17 9.71 12.72 -4.74
CA SER A 17 10.22 13.56 -5.84
C SER A 17 10.73 14.93 -5.36
N THR A 18 10.62 15.22 -4.06
CA THR A 18 10.79 16.55 -3.49
C THR A 18 12.04 16.72 -2.62
N GLY A 19 12.78 15.67 -2.27
CA GLY A 19 13.99 15.77 -1.42
C GLY A 19 13.74 16.22 0.03
N GLU A 20 12.53 16.70 0.34
CA GLU A 20 12.04 17.02 1.68
C GLU A 20 11.82 15.74 2.49
N ASN A 21 12.48 15.66 3.65
CA ASN A 21 12.54 14.44 4.46
C ASN A 21 11.19 14.03 5.07
N ASP A 22 10.22 14.96 5.17
CA ASP A 22 8.95 14.76 5.88
C ASP A 22 7.71 14.71 4.95
N ARG A 23 7.88 14.76 3.63
CA ARG A 23 6.78 14.73 2.66
C ARG A 23 6.84 13.50 1.76
N GLY A 24 5.70 12.81 1.61
CA GLY A 24 5.57 11.67 0.69
C GLY A 24 5.88 10.30 1.31
N LYS A 25 6.12 10.21 2.63
CA LYS A 25 6.43 8.95 3.34
C LYS A 25 5.24 8.26 4.00
N GLY A 26 4.11 8.95 4.20
CA GLY A 26 3.00 8.40 4.99
C GLY A 26 2.43 7.06 4.53
N LEU A 27 2.54 6.72 3.25
CA LEU A 27 2.14 5.40 2.73
C LEU A 27 3.16 4.31 3.07
N GLN A 28 4.45 4.65 3.06
CA GLN A 28 5.52 3.75 3.51
C GLN A 28 5.48 3.57 5.02
N ASP A 29 5.28 4.64 5.79
CA ASP A 29 5.11 4.56 7.24
C ASP A 29 3.94 3.63 7.61
N LEU A 30 2.83 3.70 6.85
CA LEU A 30 1.69 2.82 7.02
C LEU A 30 2.00 1.36 6.65
N LEU A 31 2.75 1.13 5.57
CA LEU A 31 3.23 -0.21 5.19
C LEU A 31 4.12 -0.81 6.27
N GLU A 32 5.12 -0.07 6.74
CA GLU A 32 6.02 -0.48 7.82
C GLU A 32 5.25 -0.75 9.11
N PHE A 33 4.27 0.09 9.44
CA PHE A 33 3.43 -0.12 10.60
C PHE A 33 2.65 -1.45 10.52
N ILE A 34 2.04 -1.76 9.37
CA ILE A 34 1.35 -3.05 9.15
C ILE A 34 2.33 -4.22 9.25
N ARG A 35 3.55 -4.08 8.70
CA ARG A 35 4.63 -5.10 8.79
C ARG A 35 5.05 -5.37 10.23
N GLN A 36 5.23 -4.34 11.04
CA GLN A 36 5.57 -4.46 12.46
C GLN A 36 4.50 -5.23 13.24
N ARG A 37 3.22 -5.04 12.88
CA ARG A 37 2.10 -5.78 13.49
C ARG A 37 1.98 -7.22 13.01
N LYS A 38 2.64 -7.60 11.92
CA LYS A 38 2.62 -8.95 11.31
C LYS A 38 1.22 -9.47 10.93
N GLU A 39 0.20 -8.61 11.00
CA GLU A 39 -1.19 -8.94 10.73
C GLU A 39 -1.92 -7.65 10.28
N GLY A 40 -2.55 -7.70 9.10
CA GLY A 40 -3.27 -6.56 8.54
C GLY A 40 -3.16 -6.48 7.02
N TYR A 41 -3.65 -5.40 6.43
CA TYR A 41 -3.53 -5.18 4.98
C TYR A 41 -3.55 -3.71 4.61
N LEU A 42 -3.01 -3.43 3.41
CA LEU A 42 -3.13 -2.17 2.70
C LEU A 42 -3.65 -2.45 1.29
N THR A 43 -4.66 -1.73 0.85
CA THR A 43 -5.15 -1.73 -0.53
C THR A 43 -5.14 -0.30 -1.05
N VAL A 44 -4.49 -0.09 -2.17
CA VAL A 44 -4.47 1.17 -2.91
C VAL A 44 -5.11 0.93 -4.26
N ILE A 45 -6.13 1.72 -4.59
CA ILE A 45 -6.80 1.72 -5.89
C ILE A 45 -6.66 3.11 -6.48
N SER A 46 -6.10 3.22 -7.68
CA SER A 46 -5.98 4.49 -8.38
C SER A 46 -6.12 4.27 -9.87
N ARG A 47 -6.94 5.09 -10.54
CA ARG A 47 -7.27 4.94 -11.97
C ARG A 47 -7.71 3.50 -12.25
N HIS A 48 -7.01 2.77 -13.11
CA HIS A 48 -7.32 1.37 -13.42
C HIS A 48 -6.56 0.37 -12.53
N GLY A 49 -5.64 0.79 -11.66
CA GLY A 49 -4.77 -0.10 -10.91
C GLY A 49 -5.27 -0.39 -9.50
N LEU A 50 -5.06 -1.62 -9.05
CA LEU A 50 -5.12 -2.04 -7.65
C LEU A 50 -3.77 -2.64 -7.25
N TYR A 51 -3.29 -2.21 -6.09
CA TYR A 51 -2.23 -2.85 -5.34
C TYR A 51 -2.77 -3.24 -3.97
N ARG A 52 -2.58 -4.48 -3.55
CA ARG A 52 -2.93 -4.94 -2.21
C ARG A 52 -1.77 -5.71 -1.59
N LEU A 53 -1.32 -5.25 -0.43
CA LEU A 53 -0.47 -6.01 0.47
C LEU A 53 -1.35 -6.59 1.59
N LEU A 54 -1.31 -7.89 1.79
CA LEU A 54 -1.91 -8.58 2.92
C LEU A 54 -0.78 -9.22 3.73
N ILE A 55 -0.77 -8.99 5.04
CA ILE A 55 0.15 -9.66 5.97
C ILE A 55 -0.70 -10.52 6.90
N ARG A 56 -0.42 -11.82 6.91
CA ARG A 56 -1.06 -12.79 7.82
C ARG A 56 0.01 -13.66 8.44
N GLU A 57 0.03 -13.75 9.76
CA GLU A 57 1.06 -14.52 10.49
C GLU A 57 2.50 -14.15 10.06
N GLY A 58 2.73 -12.87 9.77
CA GLY A 58 4.02 -12.34 9.29
C GLY A 58 4.37 -12.66 7.83
N LYS A 59 3.51 -13.34 7.08
CA LYS A 59 3.72 -13.63 5.65
C LYS A 59 3.07 -12.56 4.78
N GLU A 60 3.84 -11.99 3.87
CA GLU A 60 3.35 -11.01 2.89
C GLU A 60 2.76 -11.69 1.65
N ILE A 61 1.57 -11.24 1.25
CA ILE A 61 0.88 -11.65 0.03
C ILE A 61 0.54 -10.38 -0.75
N VAL A 62 1.15 -10.22 -1.92
CA VAL A 62 0.89 -9.10 -2.82
C VAL A 62 -0.09 -9.54 -3.90
N LYS A 63 -1.20 -8.82 -4.02
CA LYS A 63 -2.16 -8.95 -5.12
C LYS A 63 -2.19 -7.67 -5.92
N LYS A 64 -2.13 -7.82 -7.24
CA LYS A 64 -2.26 -6.73 -8.19
C LYS A 64 -3.42 -7.03 -9.14
N HIS A 65 -4.12 -6.01 -9.57
CA HIS A 65 -5.25 -6.16 -10.49
C HIS A 65 -5.48 -4.89 -11.31
N SER A 66 -6.10 -5.04 -12.48
CA SER A 66 -6.54 -3.92 -13.29
C SER A 66 -8.05 -3.93 -13.53
N PHE A 67 -8.68 -2.77 -13.37
CA PHE A 67 -10.10 -2.55 -13.59
C PHE A 67 -10.39 -2.03 -14.99
N ARG A 68 -11.52 -2.45 -15.57
CA ARG A 68 -11.99 -1.95 -16.88
C ARG A 68 -12.36 -0.47 -16.83
N THR A 69 -13.02 -0.04 -15.75
CA THR A 69 -13.44 1.35 -15.54
C THR A 69 -12.52 2.01 -14.52
N PRO A 70 -12.03 3.25 -14.76
CA PRO A 70 -11.13 3.91 -13.83
C PRO A 70 -11.86 4.46 -12.61
N LEU A 71 -11.21 4.39 -11.45
CA LEU A 71 -11.57 5.22 -10.30
C LEU A 71 -11.08 6.65 -10.55
N LYS A 72 -11.99 7.62 -10.46
CA LYS A 72 -11.64 9.05 -10.51
C LYS A 72 -11.14 9.52 -9.15
N GLY A 73 -9.87 9.22 -8.86
CA GLY A 73 -9.21 9.53 -7.59
C GLY A 73 -8.36 8.36 -7.10
N THR A 74 -7.98 8.41 -5.83
CA THR A 74 -7.23 7.34 -5.15
C THR A 74 -8.00 6.91 -3.91
N LEU A 75 -8.29 5.61 -3.80
CA LEU A 75 -8.87 4.99 -2.62
C LEU A 75 -7.78 4.21 -1.89
N ILE A 76 -7.56 4.55 -0.63
CA ILE A 76 -6.62 3.87 0.27
C ILE A 76 -7.45 3.22 1.37
N ILE A 77 -7.31 1.90 1.53
CA ILE A 77 -7.95 1.13 2.57
C ILE A 77 -6.85 0.42 3.34
N TRP A 78 -6.83 0.57 4.65
CA TRP A 78 -5.85 -0.10 5.50
C TRP A 78 -6.51 -0.67 6.74
N ASN A 79 -5.91 -1.71 7.27
CA ASN A 79 -6.34 -2.36 8.49
C ASN A 79 -5.12 -2.94 9.20
N VAL A 80 -5.11 -2.81 10.52
CA VAL A 80 -4.12 -3.39 11.41
C VAL A 80 -4.84 -4.08 12.56
N SER A 81 -4.23 -5.14 13.07
CA SER A 81 -4.60 -5.67 14.38
C SER A 81 -3.85 -4.90 15.47
N LEU A 82 -4.58 -4.36 16.45
CA LEU A 82 -4.00 -3.79 17.65
C LEU A 82 -4.08 -4.86 18.75
N THR A 83 -3.15 -5.81 18.76
CA THR A 83 -3.02 -6.72 19.90
C THR A 83 -2.38 -5.94 21.05
N ASP A 84 -3.14 -5.76 22.12
CA ASP A 84 -2.65 -5.25 23.39
C ASP A 84 -1.85 -6.37 24.07
N SER A 85 -0.53 -6.20 24.13
CA SER A 85 0.33 -7.03 24.95
C SER A 85 0.47 -6.34 26.30
N GLY A 86 -0.57 -6.43 27.13
CA GLY A 86 -0.51 -6.03 28.54
C GLY A 86 0.51 -6.84 29.32
#